data_AF-F5T8P1-F1
#
_entry.id   AF-F5T8P1-F1
#
_cell.length_a   1.000
_cell.length_b   1.000
_cell.length_c   1.000
_cell.angle_alpha   90.00
_cell.angle_beta   90.00
_cell.angle_gamma   90.00
#
_symmetry.space_group_name_H-M   'P 1'
#
loop_
_entity.id
_entity.type
_entity.pdbx_description
1 polymer ?
#
loop_
_entity_poly.entity_id
_entity_poly.type
_entity_poly.pdbx_seq_one_letter_code
_entity_poly.pdbx_strand_id
1 'polypeptide(L)'
;MSRDLIHWKRLANAIAPDEHGQIWSGSAVVDEENHRLAAFFTYCERGTEKQSQGLAFSYDKGRSWEKYEKNPVLTEERKDFRDPKVFRYKDKWVMVVTGGDCVLLYESKDLIHWKQISSFSGTESDHVGTWECPDLFPLKVQDSEEKNGFLSSV
;
A
#
# COMPACT_ATOMS: atom_id res chain seq x y z
N MET A 1 -9.44 -2.07 17.35
CA MET A 1 -10.28 -0.91 17.00
C MET A 1 -10.35 0.05 18.17
N SER A 2 -10.29 1.35 17.88
CA SER A 2 -10.52 2.43 18.82
C SER A 2 -11.55 3.41 18.25
N ARG A 3 -12.23 4.17 19.11
CA ARG A 3 -13.10 5.29 18.73
C ARG A 3 -12.46 6.66 18.97
N ASP A 4 -11.38 6.70 19.74
CA ASP A 4 -10.71 7.91 20.23
C ASP A 4 -9.19 7.90 19.99
N LEU A 5 -8.68 6.84 19.35
CA LEU A 5 -7.26 6.54 19.15
C LEU A 5 -6.45 6.32 20.44
N ILE A 6 -7.12 6.24 21.60
CA ILE A 6 -6.51 6.07 22.93
C ILE A 6 -6.82 4.67 23.48
N HIS A 7 -8.09 4.26 23.44
CA HIS A 7 -8.54 2.98 23.99
C HIS A 7 -8.72 1.95 22.87
N TRP A 8 -7.98 0.84 22.94
CA TRP A 8 -7.91 -0.15 21.87
C TRP A 8 -8.50 -1.49 22.29
N LYS A 9 -9.52 -1.95 21.55
CA LYS A 9 -10.02 -3.32 21.62
C LYS A 9 -9.33 -4.20 20.59
N ARG A 10 -8.64 -5.26 21.04
CA ARG A 10 -8.08 -6.30 20.16
C ARG A 10 -9.21 -7.07 19.46
N LEU A 11 -9.01 -7.35 18.18
CA LEU A 11 -9.91 -8.17 17.35
C LEU A 11 -9.18 -9.43 16.88
N ALA A 12 -9.90 -10.33 16.22
CA ALA A 12 -9.31 -11.47 15.53
C ALA A 12 -8.34 -11.02 14.43
N ASN A 13 -7.48 -11.95 13.99
CA ASN A 13 -6.57 -11.69 12.87
C ASN A 13 -7.38 -11.31 11.62
N ALA A 14 -7.02 -10.19 11.00
CA ALA A 14 -7.75 -9.65 9.85
C ALA A 14 -7.45 -10.44 8.57
N ILE A 15 -6.17 -10.62 8.25
CA ILE A 15 -5.69 -11.32 7.05
C ILE A 15 -4.58 -12.27 7.51
N ALA A 16 -4.72 -13.56 7.19
CA ALA A 16 -3.74 -14.59 7.54
C ALA A 16 -2.88 -14.99 6.32
N PRO A 17 -1.62 -15.43 6.53
CA PRO A 17 -0.79 -16.05 5.50
C PRO A 17 -1.49 -17.22 4.78
N ASP A 18 -1.12 -17.47 3.53
CA ASP A 18 -1.60 -18.57 2.69
C ASP A 18 -0.47 -19.16 1.83
N GLU A 19 -0.80 -19.87 0.74
CA GLU A 19 0.17 -20.42 -0.20
C GLU A 19 1.09 -19.38 -0.87
N HIS A 20 0.65 -18.11 -1.00
CA HIS A 20 1.47 -17.05 -1.59
C HIS A 20 2.53 -16.52 -0.62
N GLY A 21 2.34 -16.71 0.70
CA GLY A 21 3.36 -16.41 1.68
C GLY A 21 2.88 -15.65 2.90
N GLN A 22 3.82 -14.99 3.58
CA GLN A 22 3.54 -14.15 4.75
C GLN A 22 2.87 -12.84 4.33
N ILE A 23 2.08 -12.26 5.24
CA ILE A 23 1.41 -10.97 5.04
C ILE A 23 2.26 -9.90 5.73
N TRP A 24 2.90 -9.05 4.94
CA TRP A 24 3.72 -7.93 5.39
C TRP A 24 2.91 -6.62 5.34
N SER A 25 3.58 -5.49 5.58
CA SER A 25 2.96 -4.17 5.66
C SER A 25 2.18 -3.79 4.40
N GLY A 26 1.34 -2.77 4.55
CA GLY A 26 0.53 -2.23 3.48
C GLY A 26 -0.44 -1.18 4.00
N SER A 27 -1.50 -0.92 3.23
CA SER A 27 -2.45 0.16 3.49
C SER A 27 -3.88 -0.26 3.16
N ALA A 28 -4.87 0.51 3.62
CA ALA A 28 -6.27 0.29 3.30
C ALA A 28 -6.94 1.57 2.82
N VAL A 29 -7.89 1.43 1.89
CA VAL A 29 -8.69 2.51 1.30
C VAL A 29 -10.17 2.19 1.37
N VAL A 30 -11.00 3.24 1.33
CA VAL A 30 -12.45 3.13 1.13
C VAL A 30 -12.72 3.14 -0.36
N ASP A 31 -13.20 2.02 -0.90
CA ASP A 31 -13.66 1.90 -2.29
C ASP A 31 -15.13 2.31 -2.33
N GLU A 32 -15.37 3.62 -2.44
CA GLU A 32 -16.71 4.20 -2.38
C GLU A 32 -17.63 3.69 -3.50
N GLU A 33 -17.07 3.48 -4.70
CA GLU A 33 -17.82 3.03 -5.88
C GLU A 33 -18.42 1.63 -5.69
N ASN A 34 -17.72 0.74 -4.98
CA ASN A 34 -18.17 -0.61 -4.69
C ASN A 34 -18.63 -0.80 -3.24
N HIS A 35 -18.77 0.29 -2.48
CA HIS A 35 -19.22 0.31 -1.08
C HIS A 35 -18.49 -0.68 -0.16
N ARG A 36 -17.17 -0.78 -0.30
CA ARG A 36 -16.33 -1.73 0.45
C ARG A 36 -15.02 -1.09 0.90
N LEU A 37 -14.29 -1.78 1.78
CA LEU A 37 -12.88 -1.47 2.04
C LEU A 37 -11.99 -2.36 1.19
N ALA A 38 -10.85 -1.83 0.78
CA ALA A 38 -9.80 -2.57 0.09
C ALA A 38 -8.49 -2.42 0.88
N ALA A 39 -7.86 -3.54 1.23
CA ALA A 39 -6.56 -3.59 1.87
C ALA A 39 -5.53 -4.15 0.90
N PHE A 40 -4.46 -3.39 0.70
CA PHE A 40 -3.27 -3.81 0.00
C PHE A 40 -2.22 -4.22 1.02
N PHE A 41 -1.48 -5.28 0.71
CA PHE A 41 -0.44 -5.80 1.58
C PHE A 41 0.63 -6.48 0.73
N THR A 42 1.84 -6.59 1.26
CA THR A 42 2.89 -7.36 0.58
C THR A 42 2.80 -8.83 0.95
N TYR A 43 2.80 -9.70 -0.04
CA TYR A 43 3.15 -11.10 0.12
C TYR A 43 4.66 -11.25 0.13
N CYS A 44 5.20 -11.96 1.13
CA CYS A 44 6.58 -12.43 1.12
C CYS A 44 6.59 -13.96 1.03
N GLU A 45 7.01 -14.47 -0.12
CA GLU A 45 7.04 -15.91 -0.42
C GLU A 45 7.99 -16.65 0.52
N ARG A 46 7.56 -17.82 0.99
CA ARG A 46 8.38 -18.66 1.87
C ARG A 46 9.49 -19.34 1.06
N GLY A 47 10.74 -19.11 1.44
CA GLY A 47 11.92 -19.78 0.87
C GLY A 47 12.60 -19.01 -0.26
N THR A 48 11.84 -18.31 -1.11
CA THR A 48 12.38 -17.42 -2.16
C THR A 48 12.53 -15.98 -1.68
N GLU A 49 11.75 -15.57 -0.66
CA GLU A 49 11.60 -14.18 -0.20
C GLU A 49 11.16 -13.21 -1.30
N LYS A 50 10.59 -13.73 -2.40
CA LYS A 50 10.05 -12.89 -3.47
C LYS A 50 8.84 -12.12 -2.95
N GLN A 51 8.78 -10.84 -3.27
CA GLN A 51 7.75 -9.93 -2.80
C GLN A 51 6.77 -9.57 -3.92
N SER A 52 5.48 -9.52 -3.60
CA SER A 52 4.40 -9.13 -4.52
C SER A 52 3.27 -8.45 -3.76
N GLN A 53 2.38 -7.73 -4.45
CA GLN A 53 1.29 -7.01 -3.79
C GLN A 53 -0.01 -7.80 -3.88
N GLY A 54 -0.58 -8.12 -2.71
CA GLY A 54 -1.88 -8.73 -2.54
C GLY A 54 -2.97 -7.71 -2.24
N LEU A 55 -4.21 -8.13 -2.47
CA LEU A 55 -5.43 -7.37 -2.24
C LEU A 55 -6.44 -8.21 -1.45
N ALA A 56 -7.12 -7.59 -0.50
CA ALA A 56 -8.27 -8.14 0.19
C ALA A 56 -9.39 -7.11 0.33
N PHE A 57 -10.63 -7.56 0.32
CA PHE A 57 -11.80 -6.71 0.47
C PHE A 57 -12.54 -6.98 1.77
N SER A 58 -13.16 -5.95 2.33
CA SER A 58 -14.07 -6.08 3.46
C SER A 58 -15.40 -5.41 3.16
N TYR A 59 -16.48 -6.16 3.35
CA TYR A 59 -17.86 -5.72 3.16
C TYR A 59 -18.58 -5.41 4.49
N ASP A 60 -17.89 -5.60 5.62
CA ASP A 60 -18.45 -5.51 6.97
C ASP A 60 -17.74 -4.47 7.85
N LYS A 61 -17.23 -3.40 7.22
CA LYS A 61 -16.51 -2.29 7.88
C LYS A 61 -15.20 -2.74 8.55
N GLY A 62 -14.48 -3.65 7.90
CA GLY A 62 -13.15 -4.09 8.30
C GLY A 62 -13.15 -5.11 9.44
N ARG A 63 -14.21 -5.90 9.60
CA ARG A 63 -14.28 -6.97 10.62
C ARG A 63 -13.78 -8.30 10.08
N SER A 64 -14.14 -8.61 8.84
CA SER A 64 -13.64 -9.74 8.09
C SER A 64 -13.10 -9.26 6.74
N TRP A 65 -12.16 -10.03 6.19
CA TRP A 65 -11.46 -9.72 4.96
C TRP A 65 -11.39 -10.95 4.06
N GLU A 66 -11.76 -10.78 2.80
CA GLU A 66 -11.71 -11.78 1.75
C GLU A 66 -10.57 -11.43 0.80
N LYS A 67 -9.56 -12.30 0.70
CA LYS A 67 -8.46 -12.12 -0.25
C LYS A 67 -8.99 -12.25 -1.67
N TYR A 68 -8.50 -11.38 -2.56
CA TYR A 68 -8.84 -11.43 -3.97
C TYR A 68 -8.34 -12.74 -4.58
N GLU A 69 -9.23 -13.48 -5.25
CA GLU A 69 -8.97 -14.85 -5.73
C GLU A 69 -7.82 -14.93 -6.74
N LYS A 70 -7.53 -13.84 -7.47
CA LYS A 70 -6.45 -13.77 -8.47
C LYS A 70 -5.23 -13.02 -7.95
N ASN A 71 -5.01 -13.03 -6.64
CA ASN A 71 -3.76 -12.53 -6.08
C ASN A 71 -2.55 -13.28 -6.65
N PRO A 72 -1.38 -12.62 -6.72
CA PRO A 72 -1.13 -11.21 -6.44
C PRO A 72 -1.66 -10.26 -7.53
N VAL A 73 -2.03 -9.02 -7.17
CA VAL A 73 -2.48 -7.98 -8.13
C VAL A 73 -1.33 -7.22 -8.80
N LEU A 74 -0.12 -7.31 -8.24
CA LEU A 74 1.07 -6.69 -8.81
C LEU A 74 2.32 -7.47 -8.43
N THR A 75 3.15 -7.79 -9.42
CA THR A 75 4.43 -8.51 -9.28
C THR A 75 5.55 -7.72 -9.95
N GLU A 76 6.76 -7.84 -9.42
CA GLU A 76 7.95 -7.20 -9.96
C GLU A 76 9.18 -8.10 -9.70
N GLU A 77 10.22 -7.99 -10.53
CA GLU A 77 11.47 -8.75 -10.37
C GLU A 77 12.50 -8.02 -9.49
N ARG A 78 12.23 -6.74 -9.16
CA ARG A 78 13.04 -5.95 -8.23
C ARG A 78 13.02 -6.60 -6.85
N LYS A 79 14.17 -6.56 -6.19
CA LYS A 79 14.24 -6.81 -4.74
C LYS A 79 13.48 -5.74 -4.00
N ASP A 80 13.14 -6.03 -2.76
CA ASP A 80 12.53 -5.08 -1.85
C ASP A 80 11.26 -4.42 -2.40
N PHE A 81 10.44 -5.19 -3.13
CA PHE A 81 9.19 -4.75 -3.71
C PHE A 81 8.05 -4.84 -2.69
N ARG A 82 7.92 -3.87 -1.78
CA ARG A 82 7.00 -3.97 -0.63
C ARG A 82 6.34 -2.65 -0.20
N ASP A 83 5.47 -2.79 0.79
CA ASP A 83 4.84 -1.70 1.54
C ASP A 83 3.94 -0.79 0.70
N PRO A 84 2.89 -1.31 0.05
CA PRO A 84 2.05 -0.53 -0.86
C PRO A 84 1.19 0.47 -0.08
N LYS A 85 1.38 1.76 -0.35
CA LYS A 85 0.48 2.85 0.03
C LYS A 85 -0.43 3.20 -1.15
N VAL A 86 -1.74 2.97 -0.97
CA VAL A 86 -2.76 3.30 -1.99
C VAL A 86 -3.61 4.48 -1.54
N PHE A 87 -3.92 5.39 -2.47
CA PHE A 87 -4.84 6.50 -2.25
C PHE A 87 -5.55 6.91 -3.56
N ARG A 88 -6.68 7.61 -3.42
CA ARG A 88 -7.40 8.19 -4.56
C ARG A 88 -6.78 9.53 -4.94
N TYR A 89 -6.48 9.71 -6.22
CA TYR A 89 -6.05 10.99 -6.79
C TYR A 89 -6.88 11.31 -8.03
N LYS A 90 -7.77 12.31 -7.93
CA LYS A 90 -8.75 12.64 -8.97
C LYS A 90 -9.62 11.41 -9.30
N ASP A 91 -9.70 11.03 -10.57
CA ASP A 91 -10.49 9.92 -11.12
C ASP A 91 -9.75 8.58 -11.14
N LYS A 92 -8.58 8.48 -10.49
CA LYS A 92 -7.77 7.27 -10.48
C LYS A 92 -7.22 6.93 -9.09
N TRP A 93 -6.84 5.67 -8.92
CA TRP A 93 -6.08 5.19 -7.79
C TRP A 93 -4.59 5.31 -8.07
N VAL A 94 -3.82 5.66 -7.05
CA VAL A 94 -2.35 5.70 -7.09
C VAL A 94 -1.83 4.77 -6.01
N MET A 95 -0.88 3.92 -6.38
CA MET A 95 -0.09 3.11 -5.46
C MET A 95 1.34 3.63 -5.46
N VAL A 96 1.88 3.83 -4.28
CA VAL A 96 3.28 4.11 -4.01
C VAL A 96 3.84 2.89 -3.29
N VAL A 97 4.93 2.33 -3.80
CA VAL A 97 5.51 1.07 -3.30
C VAL A 97 7.02 1.15 -3.44
N THR A 98 7.77 0.54 -2.52
CA THR A 98 9.23 0.48 -2.67
C THR A 98 9.60 -0.59 -3.69
N GLY A 99 10.78 -0.45 -4.30
CA GLY A 99 11.32 -1.42 -5.24
C GLY A 99 12.81 -1.19 -5.42
N GLY A 100 13.60 -1.87 -4.59
CA GLY A 100 15.04 -1.74 -4.51
C GLY A 100 15.45 -0.41 -3.88
N ASP A 101 16.14 0.41 -4.66
CA ASP A 101 16.60 1.76 -4.31
C ASP A 101 15.63 2.87 -4.75
N CYS A 102 14.44 2.49 -5.21
CA CYS A 102 13.45 3.40 -5.78
C CYS A 102 12.11 3.29 -5.06
N VAL A 103 11.36 4.38 -5.11
CA VAL A 103 9.91 4.42 -4.92
C VAL A 103 9.24 4.35 -6.29
N LEU A 104 8.31 3.44 -6.47
CA LEU A 104 7.58 3.24 -7.71
C LEU A 104 6.15 3.78 -7.57
N LEU A 105 5.66 4.45 -8.62
CA LEU A 105 4.30 4.94 -8.68
C LEU A 105 3.53 4.17 -9.75
N TYR A 106 2.41 3.59 -9.36
CA TYR A 106 1.46 2.94 -10.25
C TYR A 106 0.12 3.64 -10.21
N GLU A 107 -0.63 3.58 -11.31
CA GLU A 107 -2.02 4.00 -11.37
C GLU A 107 -2.95 2.82 -11.70
N SER A 108 -4.19 2.92 -11.22
CA SER A 108 -5.27 1.96 -11.52
C SER A 108 -6.62 2.67 -11.58
N LYS A 109 -7.55 2.12 -12.34
CA LYS A 109 -8.97 2.52 -12.33
C LYS A 109 -9.83 1.64 -11.43
N ASP A 110 -9.39 0.42 -11.15
CA ASP A 110 -10.23 -0.63 -10.57
C ASP A 110 -9.60 -1.37 -9.39
N LEU A 111 -8.47 -0.86 -8.87
CA LEU A 111 -7.68 -1.43 -7.76
C LEU A 111 -6.99 -2.76 -8.08
N ILE A 112 -7.25 -3.35 -9.25
CA ILE A 112 -6.82 -4.69 -9.64
C ILE A 112 -5.73 -4.61 -10.70
N HIS A 113 -5.93 -3.80 -11.74
CA HIS A 113 -4.99 -3.65 -12.84
C HIS A 113 -4.16 -2.40 -12.65
N TRP A 114 -2.84 -2.58 -12.52
CA TRP A 114 -1.89 -1.51 -12.22
C TRP A 114 -0.96 -1.24 -13.39
N LYS A 115 -0.72 0.04 -13.68
CA LYS A 115 0.25 0.48 -14.68
C LYS A 115 1.27 1.40 -14.01
N GLN A 116 2.56 1.10 -14.16
CA GLN A 116 3.61 1.98 -13.67
C GLN A 116 3.57 3.32 -14.44
N ILE A 117 3.61 4.44 -13.72
CA ILE A 117 3.58 5.79 -14.27
C ILE A 117 4.84 6.59 -14.01
N SER A 118 5.57 6.27 -12.95
CA SER A 118 6.80 6.97 -12.59
C SER A 118 7.63 6.14 -11.62
N SER A 119 8.86 6.57 -11.39
CA SER A 119 9.74 6.11 -10.33
C SER A 119 10.52 7.29 -9.79
N PHE A 120 10.73 7.31 -8.49
CA PHE A 120 11.60 8.26 -7.81
C PHE A 120 12.75 7.50 -7.19
N SER A 121 13.98 7.84 -7.57
CA SER A 121 15.21 7.40 -6.93
C SER A 121 15.83 8.59 -6.23
N GLY A 122 16.30 8.41 -4.99
CA GLY A 122 17.06 9.46 -4.29
C GLY A 122 18.37 9.83 -5.01
N THR A 123 19.07 10.83 -4.49
CA THR A 123 20.46 11.12 -4.90
C THR A 123 21.45 10.32 -4.05
N GLU A 124 22.68 10.09 -4.51
CA GLU A 124 23.71 9.30 -3.77
C GLU A 124 23.88 9.73 -2.29
N SER A 125 23.61 10.99 -1.95
CA SER A 125 23.68 11.52 -0.58
C SER A 125 22.46 11.20 0.32
N ASP A 126 21.36 10.70 -0.25
CA ASP A 126 20.12 10.38 0.47
C ASP A 126 20.04 8.92 0.92
N HIS A 127 21.01 8.09 0.51
CA HIS A 127 21.01 6.63 0.77
C HIS A 127 21.74 6.27 2.07
N VAL A 128 21.06 6.44 3.20
CA VAL A 128 21.45 5.78 4.46
C VAL A 128 20.48 4.63 4.73
N GLY A 129 20.48 3.61 3.87
CA GLY A 129 19.69 2.38 4.05
C GLY A 129 18.72 2.04 2.90
N THR A 130 17.96 0.96 3.10
CA THR A 130 16.86 0.55 2.21
C THR A 130 15.67 1.49 2.38
N TRP A 131 15.03 1.89 1.29
CA TRP A 131 13.80 2.68 1.36
C TRP A 131 12.64 1.76 1.75
N GLU A 132 11.97 2.03 2.87
CA GLU A 132 10.82 1.24 3.34
C GLU A 132 9.60 2.12 3.62
N CYS A 133 8.41 1.49 3.61
CA CYS A 133 7.13 2.09 4.02
C CYS A 133 6.87 3.51 3.47
N PRO A 134 6.81 3.69 2.14
CA PRO A 134 6.56 5.00 1.55
C PRO A 134 5.14 5.46 1.85
N ASP A 135 4.99 6.73 2.24
CA ASP A 135 3.70 7.40 2.36
C ASP A 135 3.70 8.73 1.59
N LEU A 136 2.63 8.95 0.81
CA LEU A 136 2.44 10.16 0.02
C LEU A 136 1.04 10.71 0.26
N PHE A 137 0.98 11.92 0.79
CA PHE A 137 -0.28 12.63 1.03
C PHE A 137 -0.10 14.14 0.88
N PRO A 138 -1.17 14.87 0.51
CA PRO A 138 -1.13 16.32 0.44
C PRO A 138 -1.07 16.93 1.84
N LEU A 139 -0.13 17.85 2.05
CA LEU A 139 -0.08 18.70 3.24
C LEU A 139 -0.44 20.14 2.88
N LYS A 140 -1.33 20.74 3.68
CA LYS A 140 -1.63 22.17 3.61
C LYS A 140 -0.47 22.94 4.25
N VAL A 141 0.10 23.89 3.52
CA VAL A 141 1.11 24.78 4.09
C VAL A 141 0.41 25.80 5.00
N GLN A 142 0.98 26.03 6.18
CA GLN A 142 0.44 27.00 7.12
C GLN A 142 0.36 28.38 6.45
N ASP A 143 -0.78 29.05 6.60
CA ASP A 143 -1.06 30.38 6.04
C ASP A 143 -1.03 30.48 4.50
N SER A 144 -1.16 29.35 3.78
CA SER A 144 -1.36 29.36 2.33
C SER A 144 -2.48 28.39 1.90
N GLU A 145 -3.08 28.66 0.73
CA GLU A 145 -4.01 27.72 0.08
C GLU A 145 -3.28 26.68 -0.79
N GLU A 146 -1.95 26.68 -0.79
CA GLU A 146 -1.15 25.71 -1.52
C GLU A 146 -1.11 24.36 -0.79
N LYS A 147 -1.25 23.29 -1.57
CA LYS A 147 -1.07 21.91 -1.11
C LYS A 147 0.15 21.33 -1.80
N ASN A 148 1.17 21.00 -1.02
CA ASN A 148 2.36 20.33 -1.51
C ASN A 148 2.26 18.83 -1.25
N GLY A 149 2.75 18.01 -2.18
CA GLY A 149 2.89 16.58 -1.98
C GLY A 149 4.07 16.30 -1.06
N PHE A 150 3.85 15.55 0.02
CA PHE A 150 4.90 15.13 0.94
C PHE A 150 5.10 13.63 0.82
N LEU A 151 6.29 13.21 0.38
CA LEU A 151 6.72 11.82 0.36
C LEU A 151 7.60 11.57 1.59
N SER A 152 7.20 10.63 2.45
CA SER A 152 8.05 10.09 3.51
C SER A 152 8.36 8.63 3.22
N SER A 153 9.61 8.22 3.43
CA SER A 153 10.04 6.82 3.53
C SER A 153 10.86 6.70 4.81
N VAL A 154 10.75 5.57 5.50
CA VAL A 154 11.49 5.28 6.74
C VAL A 154 12.57 4.24 6.52
#